data_AF-A0A1Z8UBD7-F1
#
_entry.id   AF-A0A1Z8UBD7-F1
#
_cell.length_a   1.000
_cell.length_b   1.000
_cell.length_c   1.000
_cell.angle_alpha   90.00
_cell.angle_beta   90.00
_cell.angle_gamma   90.00
#
_symmetry.space_group_name_H-M   'P 1'
#
loop_
_entity.id
_entity.type
_entity.pdbx_description
1 polymer ?
#
loop_
_entity_poly.entity_id
_entity_poly.type
_entity_poly.pdbx_seq_one_letter_code
_entity_poly.pdbx_strand_id
1 'polypeptide(L)'
;MTVKVRAGDLVTDDELKKMQEGGKLKLFTSKQLAEILQLKSDAALRKQRSKGRSLFPYTRYKRRIYYPADLVVQTLHKNTVEAKLR
;
A
#
# COMPACT_ATOMS: atom_id res chain seq x y z
N MET A 1 -24.13 13.13 -21.90
CA MET A 1 -23.22 13.29 -20.74
C MET A 1 -21.80 13.08 -21.22
N THR A 2 -21.03 14.14 -21.41
CA THR A 2 -19.64 14.04 -21.90
C THR A 2 -18.73 13.81 -20.71
N VAL A 3 -18.31 12.56 -20.49
CA VAL A 3 -17.40 12.20 -19.41
C VAL A 3 -16.02 12.77 -19.74
N LYS A 4 -15.64 13.87 -19.08
CA LYS A 4 -14.25 14.37 -19.13
C LYS A 4 -13.36 13.40 -18.37
N VAL A 5 -12.88 12.37 -19.07
CA VAL A 5 -11.84 11.48 -18.55
C VAL A 5 -10.59 12.34 -18.35
N ARG A 6 -10.22 12.59 -17.09
CA ARG A 6 -9.01 13.37 -16.77
C ARG A 6 -7.79 12.60 -17.29
N ALA A 7 -7.03 13.19 -18.19
CA ALA A 7 -5.74 12.68 -18.63
C ALA A 7 -4.69 12.98 -17.55
N GLY A 8 -4.66 12.17 -16.49
CA GLY A 8 -3.73 12.35 -15.36
C GLY A 8 -4.16 11.61 -14.11
N ASP A 9 -3.58 12.00 -12.98
CA ASP A 9 -4.02 11.51 -11.66
C ASP A 9 -5.51 11.85 -11.45
N LEU A 10 -6.33 10.82 -11.20
CA LEU A 10 -7.79 10.96 -11.03
C LEU A 10 -8.16 11.84 -9.82
N VAL A 11 -7.25 11.95 -8.85
CA VAL A 11 -7.42 12.57 -7.55
C VAL A 11 -6.20 13.44 -7.25
N THR A 12 -6.41 14.63 -6.72
CA THR A 12 -5.32 15.53 -6.27
C THR A 12 -4.74 15.08 -4.92
N ASP A 13 -3.53 15.54 -4.56
CA ASP A 13 -2.88 15.14 -3.29
C ASP A 13 -3.71 15.55 -2.06
N ASP A 14 -4.38 16.71 -2.13
CA ASP A 14 -5.27 17.20 -1.07
C ASP A 14 -6.56 16.37 -0.97
N GLU A 15 -7.13 15.96 -2.10
CA GLU A 15 -8.28 15.04 -2.11
C GLU A 15 -7.88 13.66 -1.57
N LEU A 16 -6.70 13.15 -1.94
CA LEU A 16 -6.16 11.89 -1.40
C LEU A 16 -6.00 11.97 0.12
N LYS A 17 -5.49 13.09 0.64
CA LYS A 17 -5.31 13.32 2.07
C LYS A 17 -6.64 13.40 2.80
N LYS A 18 -7.62 14.14 2.26
CA LYS A 18 -9.00 14.18 2.77
C LYS A 18 -9.67 12.80 2.76
N MET A 19 -9.42 11.97 1.76
CA MET A 19 -9.93 10.60 1.69
C MET A 19 -9.27 9.65 2.69
N GLN A 20 -7.99 9.87 3.03
CA GLN A 20 -7.28 9.16 4.09
C GLN A 20 -7.80 9.56 5.49
N GLU A 21 -7.95 10.86 5.73
CA GLU A 21 -8.45 11.42 7.00
C GLU A 21 -9.93 11.09 7.24
N GLY A 22 -10.75 11.06 6.19
CA GLY A 22 -12.16 10.66 6.23
C GLY A 22 -12.40 9.15 6.44
N GLY A 23 -11.36 8.36 6.70
CA GLY A 23 -11.45 6.95 7.07
C GLY A 23 -11.83 5.97 5.95
N LYS A 24 -12.08 6.45 4.72
CA LYS A 24 -12.49 5.62 3.57
C LYS A 24 -11.31 4.95 2.86
N LEU A 25 -10.11 5.52 2.90
CA LEU A 25 -8.90 4.92 2.32
C LEU A 25 -7.83 4.71 3.38
N LYS A 26 -7.79 3.50 3.95
CA LYS A 26 -6.68 3.06 4.80
C LYS A 26 -5.49 2.66 3.93
N LEU A 27 -4.70 3.65 3.51
CA LEU A 27 -3.45 3.46 2.78
C LEU A 27 -2.26 3.62 3.73
N PHE A 28 -1.42 2.59 3.83
CA PHE A 28 -0.17 2.67 4.59
C PHE A 28 0.97 3.16 3.71
N THR A 29 1.79 4.03 4.26
CA THR A 29 3.09 4.36 3.67
C THR A 29 4.12 3.25 3.93
N SER A 30 5.25 3.27 3.22
CA SER A 30 6.33 2.30 3.45
C SER A 30 6.86 2.30 4.89
N LYS A 31 6.84 3.45 5.58
CA LYS A 31 7.25 3.57 6.98
C LYS A 31 6.24 2.95 7.93
N GLN A 32 4.96 3.31 7.77
CA GLN A 32 3.86 2.76 8.59
C GLN A 32 3.76 1.24 8.45
N LEU A 33 3.91 0.70 7.24
CA LEU A 33 3.90 -0.75 7.04
C LEU A 33 5.12 -1.42 7.73
N ALA A 34 6.29 -0.79 7.70
CA ALA A 34 7.46 -1.32 8.39
C ALA A 34 7.25 -1.36 9.91
N GLU A 35 6.62 -0.35 10.49
CA GLU A 35 6.26 -0.31 11.92
C GLU A 35 5.27 -1.43 12.28
N ILE A 36 4.22 -1.63 11.47
CA ILE A 36 3.22 -2.69 11.69
C ILE A 36 3.86 -4.08 11.64
N LEU A 37 4.79 -4.29 10.69
CA LEU A 37 5.53 -5.55 10.53
C LEU A 37 6.73 -5.67 11.49
N GLN A 38 6.91 -4.71 12.40
CA GLN A 38 8.02 -4.65 13.36
C GLN A 38 9.40 -4.76 12.68
N LEU A 39 9.54 -4.22 11.47
CA LEU A 39 10.80 -4.18 10.73
C LEU A 39 11.65 -3.00 11.22
N LYS A 40 12.97 -3.22 11.36
CA LYS A 40 13.93 -2.16 11.77
C LYS A 40 13.96 -0.95 10.83
N SER A 41 13.61 -1.13 9.55
CA SER A 41 13.49 -0.06 8.58
C SER A 41 12.66 -0.49 7.37
N ASP A 42 12.18 0.49 6.60
CA ASP A 42 11.51 0.26 5.32
C ASP A 42 12.47 -0.13 4.18
N ALA A 43 13.77 -0.26 4.46
CA ALA A 43 14.78 -0.72 3.52
C ALA A 43 14.52 -2.15 3.02
N ALA A 44 14.03 -3.03 3.89
CA ALA A 44 13.63 -4.39 3.51
C ALA A 44 12.50 -4.37 2.47
N LEU A 45 11.46 -3.57 2.71
CA LEU A 45 10.35 -3.37 1.78
C LEU A 45 10.80 -2.71 0.47
N ARG A 46 11.75 -1.76 0.50
CA ARG A 46 12.37 -1.19 -0.71
C ARG A 46 13.13 -2.25 -1.51
N LYS A 47 13.96 -3.07 -0.85
CA LYS A 47 14.79 -4.11 -1.48
C LYS A 47 13.94 -5.23 -2.07
N GLN A 48 12.84 -5.61 -1.43
CA GLN A 48 11.88 -6.56 -1.99
C GLN A 48 11.25 -6.03 -3.28
N ARG A 49 10.82 -4.76 -3.28
CA ARG A 49 10.25 -4.12 -4.47
C ARG A 49 11.26 -3.97 -5.61
N SER A 50 12.50 -3.56 -5.32
CA SER A 50 13.52 -3.42 -6.36
C SER A 50 13.88 -4.74 -7.04
N LYS A 51 13.71 -5.86 -6.32
CA LYS A 51 13.90 -7.22 -6.86
C LYS A 51 12.65 -7.82 -7.50
N GLY A 52 11.53 -7.09 -7.55
CA GLY A 52 10.25 -7.61 -8.05
C GLY A 52 9.66 -8.74 -7.20
N ARG A 53 10.07 -8.87 -5.93
CA ARG A 53 9.66 -9.93 -5.00
C ARG A 53 8.93 -9.36 -3.79
N SER A 54 8.06 -8.38 -4.02
CA SER A 54 7.28 -7.80 -2.93
C SER A 54 6.18 -8.76 -2.51
N LEU A 55 6.15 -9.10 -1.22
CA LEU A 55 5.08 -9.93 -0.64
C LEU A 55 3.75 -9.17 -0.56
N PHE A 56 3.80 -7.86 -0.35
CA PHE A 56 2.62 -7.04 -0.14
C PHE A 56 2.22 -6.29 -1.42
N PRO A 57 0.92 -6.27 -1.77
CA PRO A 57 0.42 -5.44 -2.86
C PRO A 57 0.70 -3.97 -2.59
N TYR A 58 1.24 -3.26 -3.60
CA TYR A 58 1.56 -1.85 -3.48
C TYR A 58 1.10 -1.09 -4.72
N THR A 59 0.78 0.17 -4.53
CA THR A 59 0.49 1.12 -5.60
C THR A 59 1.48 2.27 -5.55
N ARG A 60 1.99 2.67 -6.72
CA ARG A 60 2.81 3.87 -6.85
C ARG A 60 1.90 5.02 -7.23
N TYR A 61 1.96 6.09 -6.45
CA TYR A 61 1.30 7.33 -6.76
C TYR A 61 2.35 8.45 -6.73
N LYS A 62 2.56 9.08 -7.89
CA LYS A 62 3.70 9.97 -8.15
C LYS A 62 5.04 9.34 -7.74
N ARG A 63 5.70 9.91 -6.73
CA ARG A 63 7.00 9.44 -6.18
C ARG A 63 6.87 8.67 -4.86
N ARG A 64 5.65 8.39 -4.42
CA ARG A 64 5.35 7.71 -3.15
C ARG A 64 4.74 6.35 -3.40
N ILE A 65 4.90 5.47 -2.43
CA ILE A 65 4.39 4.11 -2.49
C ILE A 65 3.47 3.89 -1.32
N TYR A 66 2.29 3.38 -1.66
CA TYR A 66 1.20 3.12 -0.75
C TYR A 66 0.84 1.64 -0.76
N TYR A 67 0.43 1.14 0.39
CA TYR A 67 0.00 -0.22 0.60
C TYR A 67 -1.45 -0.19 1.10
N PRO A 68 -2.41 -0.76 0.36
CA PRO A 68 -3.79 -0.85 0.83
C PRO A 68 -3.89 -1.75 2.06
N ALA A 69 -4.44 -1.23 3.16
CA ALA A 69 -4.51 -1.95 4.44
C ALA A 69 -5.25 -3.29 4.33
N ASP A 70 -6.38 -3.31 3.64
CA ASP A 70 -7.20 -4.53 3.50
C ASP A 70 -6.42 -5.65 2.81
N LEU A 71 -5.70 -5.32 1.74
CA LEU A 71 -4.87 -6.27 1.00
C LEU A 71 -3.66 -6.73 1.82
N VAL A 72 -3.06 -5.84 2.62
CA VAL A 72 -1.98 -6.20 3.54
C VAL A 72 -2.47 -7.20 4.57
N VAL A 73 -3.61 -6.97 5.21
CA VAL A 73 -4.19 -7.88 6.21
C VAL A 73 -4.54 -9.23 5.59
N GLN A 74 -5.15 -9.24 4.40
CA GLN A 74 -5.43 -10.48 3.67
C GLN A 74 -4.15 -11.27 3.36
N THR A 75 -3.08 -10.58 2.94
CA THR A 75 -1.78 -11.19 2.65
C THR A 75 -1.16 -11.78 3.93
N LEU A 76 -1.26 -11.07 5.06
CA LEU A 76 -0.80 -11.57 6.35
C LEU A 76 -1.56 -12.83 6.77
N HIS A 77 -2.89 -12.81 6.68
CA HIS A 77 -3.71 -13.97 7.03
C HIS A 77 -3.37 -15.18 6.14
N LYS A 78 -3.25 -14.98 4.82
CA LYS A 78 -2.89 -16.05 3.88
C LYS A 78 -1.53 -16.68 4.21
N ASN A 79 -0.50 -15.85 4.40
CA ASN A 79 0.84 -16.35 4.70
C ASN A 79 0.92 -17.03 6.08
N THR A 80 0.17 -16.54 7.07
CA THR A 80 0.09 -17.17 8.39
C THR A 80 -0.59 -18.53 8.31
N VAL A 81 -1.65 -18.66 7.51
CA VAL A 81 -2.36 -19.93 7.29
C VAL A 81 -1.46 -20.92 6.55
N GLU A 82 -0.80 -20.50 5.47
CA GLU A 82 0.15 -21.37 4.74
C GLU A 82 1.33 -21.83 5.62
N ALA A 83 1.83 -20.98 6.51
CA ALA A 83 2.89 -21.34 7.45
C ALA A 83 2.45 -22.33 8.53
N LYS A 84 1.16 -22.35 8.91
CA LYS A 84 0.59 -23.30 9.88
C LYS A 84 0.19 -24.64 9.27
N LEU A 85 -0.08 -24.67 7.95
CA LEU A 85 -0.39 -25.91 7.22
C LEU A 85 0.85 -26.69 6.76
N ARG A 86 2.03 -26.05 6.80
CA ARG A 86 3.33 -26.70 6.57
C ARG A 86 3.91 -27.24 7.86
#